data_AF-A0A1M3G0R3-F1
#
_entry.id   AF-A0A1M3G0R3-F1
#
_cell.length_a   1.000
_cell.length_b   1.000
_cell.length_c   1.000
_cell.angle_alpha   90.00
_cell.angle_beta   90.00
_cell.angle_gamma   90.00
#
_symmetry.space_group_name_H-M   'P 1'
#
loop_
_entity.id
_entity.type
_entity.pdbx_description
1 polymer ?
#
loop_
_entity_poly.entity_id
_entity_poly.type
_entity_poly.pdbx_seq_one_letter_code
_entity_poly.pdbx_strand_id
1 'polypeptide(L)'
;MNKKTVLILAALLSGMLPKAQINTNAIRKVATGQSAAAYFRITVKGFTCMRETADDILERDGKHDEVYLTSFSFLVNTSGVAQSNSAVRTRTKTLGDINGRSSTEYRWMAGSATGGLGGIQSGDNLPDAEPWKNNAPSSGDLLPFVLWEGQLTEGANIAVIHPGLMEWDGPADFLTTFWHSSFIAQALRPAIGLASLPFRALGIGENTSYNETDPGVWPIPEAAQNFGDVFYKSDLSGLTNEQKKQLMVASGKPGDRPVGVNAESIYNPLQIRLNYTAASQLVQKDFGYGNGIIPVRYKDDDQYKGEYILYLAIEKITDPAQKSRINVTHLNNFDPLASYSLRNVYAADKEADILNGGTASNTLVVLNELKGLRSQRWKIKKSNQYYFTITNQYNNLNLDILNRNDANGSNIVTSRPAVNDPNETQQWSFIGYCDGSWLIRNAKTQRVVEVYNAQTSVAAPLGQMDATHTANQRWFIEKK
;
A
#
# COMPACT_ATOMS: atom_id res chain seq x y z
N MET A 1 -25.50 -36.90 -4.52
CA MET A 1 -26.97 -36.69 -4.46
C MET A 1 -27.56 -37.96 -3.83
N ASN A 2 -28.41 -37.93 -2.81
CA ASN A 2 -29.63 -37.12 -2.71
C ASN A 2 -30.03 -36.72 -1.26
N LYS A 3 -30.59 -35.51 -1.17
CA LYS A 3 -31.18 -34.78 -0.05
C LYS A 3 -32.32 -35.54 0.66
N LYS A 4 -32.37 -35.51 1.99
CA LYS A 4 -33.55 -35.17 2.84
C LYS A 4 -33.33 -35.45 4.34
N THR A 5 -32.61 -34.57 5.04
CA THR A 5 -32.70 -34.44 6.51
C THR A 5 -32.47 -32.97 6.89
N VAL A 6 -33.47 -32.12 6.66
CA VAL A 6 -33.55 -30.77 7.25
C VAL A 6 -35.01 -30.55 7.57
N LEU A 7 -35.39 -30.80 8.82
CA LEU A 7 -36.46 -30.15 9.59
C LEU A 7 -36.58 -30.92 10.90
N ILE A 8 -36.91 -30.21 11.99
CA ILE A 8 -37.01 -30.66 13.39
C ILE A 8 -35.72 -30.44 14.18
N LEU A 9 -35.44 -29.17 14.49
CA LEU A 9 -34.91 -28.74 15.81
C LEU A 9 -35.16 -27.23 15.98
N ALA A 10 -36.43 -26.81 15.96
CA ALA A 10 -36.82 -25.40 16.13
C ALA A 10 -37.99 -25.18 17.10
N ALA A 11 -38.38 -26.18 17.88
CA ALA A 11 -39.45 -26.02 18.86
C ALA A 11 -39.15 -26.88 20.08
N LEU A 12 -38.52 -26.27 21.10
CA LEU A 12 -38.59 -26.65 22.53
C LEU A 12 -37.57 -25.82 23.33
N LEU A 13 -37.74 -24.50 23.36
CA LEU A 13 -37.14 -23.65 24.40
C LEU A 13 -38.00 -22.39 24.58
N SER A 14 -39.29 -22.62 24.84
CA SER A 14 -40.23 -21.61 25.30
C SER A 14 -40.83 -22.12 26.61
N GLY A 15 -40.23 -21.73 27.73
CA GLY A 15 -40.72 -22.09 29.06
C GLY A 15 -39.97 -21.37 30.16
N MET A 16 -40.60 -20.30 30.67
CA MET A 16 -40.33 -19.60 31.93
C MET A 16 -39.10 -18.67 32.02
N LEU A 17 -39.34 -17.39 31.70
CA LEU A 17 -38.67 -16.26 32.34
C LEU A 17 -39.75 -15.36 32.98
N PRO A 18 -39.60 -14.92 34.24
CA PRO A 18 -40.58 -14.06 34.90
C PRO A 18 -40.62 -12.69 34.22
N LYS A 19 -41.84 -12.19 33.97
CA LYS A 19 -42.10 -10.87 33.39
C LYS A 19 -41.69 -9.78 34.38
N ALA A 20 -40.50 -9.18 34.20
CA ALA A 20 -40.22 -7.86 34.74
C ALA A 20 -40.98 -6.83 33.89
N GLN A 21 -42.03 -6.20 34.45
CA GLN A 21 -42.71 -5.06 33.84
C GLN A 21 -41.72 -3.88 33.76
N ILE A 22 -41.26 -3.58 32.56
CA ILE A 22 -40.55 -2.33 32.28
C ILE A 22 -41.58 -1.20 32.26
N ASN A 23 -41.39 -0.23 33.15
CA ASN A 23 -42.18 1.00 33.23
C ASN A 23 -41.97 1.83 31.94
N THR A 24 -42.99 1.92 31.09
CA THR A 24 -42.91 2.51 29.74
C THR A 24 -42.95 4.05 29.71
N ASN A 25 -42.91 4.72 30.87
CA ASN A 25 -42.99 6.19 30.94
C ASN A 25 -41.65 6.93 30.81
N ALA A 26 -40.54 6.24 30.53
CA ALA A 26 -39.22 6.86 30.28
C ALA A 26 -38.88 7.01 28.78
N ILE A 27 -39.83 6.79 27.86
CA ILE A 27 -39.62 6.93 26.41
C ILE A 27 -40.28 8.22 25.92
N ARG A 28 -39.70 9.37 26.28
CA ARG A 28 -39.95 10.65 25.58
C ARG A 28 -38.87 11.67 25.92
N LYS A 29 -37.65 11.40 25.46
CA LYS A 29 -36.59 12.36 25.11
C LYS A 29 -35.36 11.57 24.62
N VAL A 30 -35.47 10.92 23.46
CA VAL A 30 -34.27 10.60 22.68
C VAL A 30 -34.16 11.69 21.64
N ALA A 31 -33.19 12.57 21.84
CA ALA A 31 -32.88 13.65 20.93
C ALA A 31 -32.69 13.09 19.51
N THR A 32 -33.34 13.72 18.54
CA THR A 32 -33.11 13.58 17.11
C THR A 32 -31.77 14.20 16.71
N GLY A 33 -30.67 13.76 17.34
CA GLY A 33 -29.31 14.06 16.92
C GLY A 33 -28.88 13.03 15.89
N GLN A 34 -28.63 13.44 14.66
CA GLN A 34 -28.07 12.57 13.64
C GLN A 34 -26.68 12.11 14.13
N SER A 35 -26.47 10.80 14.30
CA SER A 35 -25.17 10.26 14.73
C SER A 35 -24.07 10.68 13.75
N ALA A 36 -22.93 11.14 14.29
CA ALA A 36 -21.85 11.64 13.46
C ALA A 36 -21.24 10.51 12.63
N ALA A 37 -21.09 10.73 11.32
CA ALA A 37 -20.51 9.76 10.40
C ALA A 37 -19.42 10.40 9.55
N ALA A 38 -18.36 9.66 9.28
CA ALA A 38 -17.28 10.09 8.40
C ALA A 38 -16.67 8.89 7.67
N TYR A 39 -16.13 9.15 6.49
CA TYR A 39 -15.39 8.16 5.73
C TYR A 39 -13.91 8.27 6.10
N PHE A 40 -13.30 7.16 6.49
CA PHE A 40 -11.91 7.09 6.88
C PHE A 40 -11.15 6.16 5.94
N ARG A 41 -9.86 6.42 5.76
CA ARG A 41 -8.92 5.55 5.07
C ARG A 41 -7.72 5.30 5.99
N ILE A 42 -7.23 4.06 5.99
CA ILE A 42 -5.97 3.69 6.61
C ILE A 42 -5.04 3.18 5.53
N THR A 43 -3.87 3.81 5.40
CA THR A 43 -2.84 3.40 4.46
C THR A 43 -1.51 3.14 5.14
N VAL A 44 -0.65 2.34 4.51
CA VAL A 44 0.79 2.33 4.78
C VAL A 44 1.42 3.27 3.76
N LYS A 45 1.92 4.43 4.21
CA LYS A 45 2.53 5.47 3.34
C LYS A 45 3.85 4.98 2.74
N GLY A 46 4.57 4.19 3.52
CA GLY A 46 5.84 3.57 3.17
C GLY A 46 6.44 2.91 4.40
N PHE A 47 7.72 2.56 4.32
CA PHE A 47 8.41 1.90 5.41
C PHE A 47 9.91 2.16 5.42
N THR A 48 10.51 1.92 6.58
CA THR A 48 11.97 1.88 6.78
C THR A 48 12.38 0.43 7.04
N CYS A 49 13.40 -0.06 6.34
CA CYS A 49 14.08 -1.31 6.66
C CYS A 49 15.19 -0.99 7.67
N MET A 50 15.01 -1.41 8.92
CA MET A 50 16.03 -1.23 9.97
C MET A 50 17.08 -2.33 9.91
N ARG A 51 16.63 -3.56 9.61
CA ARG A 51 17.46 -4.74 9.45
C ARG A 51 16.74 -5.69 8.49
N GLU A 52 17.43 -6.09 7.44
CA GLU A 52 16.92 -7.08 6.48
C GLU A 52 16.68 -8.44 7.16
N THR A 53 15.82 -9.25 6.57
CA THR A 53 15.53 -10.61 7.01
C THR A 53 16.70 -11.54 6.70
N ALA A 54 16.69 -12.73 7.29
CA ALA A 54 17.75 -13.71 7.05
C ALA A 54 17.60 -14.33 5.64
N ASP A 55 18.19 -13.67 4.64
CA ASP A 55 18.24 -14.17 3.27
C ASP A 55 19.00 -15.52 3.19
N ASP A 56 18.53 -16.43 2.33
CA ASP A 56 19.29 -17.62 1.99
C ASP A 56 20.62 -17.18 1.35
N ILE A 57 21.72 -17.85 1.68
CA ILE A 57 23.14 -17.55 1.31
C ILE A 57 23.39 -17.38 -0.22
N LEU A 58 22.37 -17.49 -1.07
CA LEU A 58 22.47 -17.56 -2.52
C LEU A 58 21.65 -16.52 -3.31
N GLU A 59 20.96 -15.54 -2.69
CA GLU A 59 20.24 -14.44 -3.41
C GLU A 59 19.36 -14.99 -4.57
N ARG A 60 18.65 -16.12 -4.34
CA ARG A 60 18.00 -16.89 -5.43
C ARG A 60 16.70 -16.27 -5.90
N ASP A 61 16.09 -15.46 -5.08
CA ASP A 61 14.75 -14.90 -5.21
C ASP A 61 14.80 -13.37 -5.38
N GLY A 62 15.96 -12.75 -5.15
CA GLY A 62 16.32 -11.39 -5.58
C GLY A 62 17.64 -10.99 -4.91
N LYS A 63 17.98 -9.70 -4.95
CA LYS A 63 19.13 -9.18 -4.19
C LYS A 63 18.60 -8.61 -2.88
N HIS A 64 19.12 -9.06 -1.74
CA HIS A 64 18.60 -8.65 -0.42
C HIS A 64 17.10 -8.94 -0.31
N ASP A 65 16.37 -8.22 0.56
CA ASP A 65 14.99 -8.56 0.85
C ASP A 65 14.02 -8.20 -0.28
N GLU A 66 13.06 -9.09 -0.47
CA GLU A 66 11.77 -8.82 -1.07
C GLU A 66 10.65 -8.90 -0.03
N VAL A 67 9.77 -7.91 -0.02
CA VAL A 67 8.63 -7.90 0.90
C VAL A 67 7.33 -7.58 0.21
N TYR A 68 6.21 -7.96 0.80
CA TYR A 68 4.90 -7.40 0.44
C TYR A 68 4.07 -7.10 1.68
N LEU A 69 3.20 -6.12 1.53
CA LEU A 69 2.23 -5.74 2.56
C LEU A 69 0.91 -6.45 2.30
N THR A 70 0.19 -6.76 3.37
CA THR A 70 -1.12 -7.38 3.32
C THR A 70 -2.05 -6.78 4.36
N SER A 71 -3.35 -6.85 4.09
CA SER A 71 -4.36 -6.54 5.08
C SER A 71 -5.54 -7.50 5.02
N PHE A 72 -6.05 -7.84 6.19
CA PHE A 72 -7.39 -8.36 6.35
C PHE A 72 -8.19 -7.41 7.24
N SER A 73 -9.32 -6.93 6.73
CA SER A 73 -10.15 -5.97 7.45
C SER A 73 -11.63 -6.27 7.32
N PHE A 74 -12.42 -5.92 8.33
CA PHE A 74 -13.86 -6.11 8.37
C PHE A 74 -14.51 -5.17 9.40
N LEU A 75 -15.82 -4.97 9.30
CA LEU A 75 -16.60 -4.21 10.25
C LEU A 75 -17.20 -5.12 11.33
N VAL A 76 -17.33 -4.57 12.53
CA VAL A 76 -18.03 -5.14 13.67
C VAL A 76 -19.08 -4.14 14.13
N ASN A 77 -20.27 -4.61 14.50
CA ASN A 77 -21.30 -3.75 15.07
C ASN A 77 -21.08 -3.50 16.57
N THR A 78 -21.89 -2.63 17.17
CA THR A 78 -21.79 -2.32 18.61
C THR A 78 -22.08 -3.49 19.55
N SER A 79 -22.75 -4.54 19.08
CA SER A 79 -22.95 -5.78 19.83
C SER A 79 -21.75 -6.72 19.77
N GLY A 80 -20.66 -6.33 19.12
CA GLY A 80 -19.49 -7.20 18.92
C GLY A 80 -19.74 -8.29 17.88
N VAL A 81 -20.66 -8.12 16.93
CA VAL A 81 -20.90 -9.11 15.87
C VAL A 81 -20.17 -8.68 14.60
N ALA A 82 -19.29 -9.54 14.10
CA ALA A 82 -18.58 -9.32 12.85
C ALA A 82 -19.54 -9.33 11.65
N GLN A 83 -19.38 -8.35 10.77
CA GLN A 83 -20.15 -8.19 9.55
C GLN A 83 -19.39 -8.84 8.39
N SER A 84 -19.59 -10.15 8.21
CA SER A 84 -18.96 -10.97 7.17
C SER A 84 -18.79 -10.33 5.80
N ASN A 85 -19.83 -9.66 5.32
CA ASN A 85 -19.90 -9.12 3.96
C ASN A 85 -19.08 -7.84 3.79
N SER A 86 -18.50 -7.33 4.88
CA SER A 86 -17.55 -6.21 4.87
C SER A 86 -16.09 -6.66 4.89
N ALA A 87 -15.83 -7.97 4.88
CA ALA A 87 -14.48 -8.51 4.91
C ALA A 87 -13.75 -8.22 3.59
N VAL A 88 -12.57 -7.61 3.69
CA VAL A 88 -11.70 -7.26 2.57
C VAL A 88 -10.31 -7.86 2.81
N ARG A 89 -9.73 -8.44 1.75
CA ARG A 89 -8.34 -8.90 1.70
C ARG A 89 -7.61 -8.09 0.63
N THR A 90 -6.49 -7.48 0.99
CA THR A 90 -5.64 -6.74 0.05
C THR A 90 -4.19 -7.18 0.23
N ARG A 91 -3.41 -7.08 -0.84
CA ARG A 91 -1.95 -7.21 -0.79
C ARG A 91 -1.31 -6.27 -1.80
N THR A 92 -0.10 -5.79 -1.50
CA THR A 92 0.75 -5.19 -2.52
C THR A 92 1.26 -6.28 -3.46
N LYS A 93 1.76 -5.85 -4.62
CA LYS A 93 2.79 -6.63 -5.31
C LYS A 93 4.02 -6.76 -4.42
N THR A 94 4.86 -7.75 -4.73
CA THR A 94 6.17 -7.87 -4.11
C THR A 94 7.00 -6.63 -4.45
N LEU A 95 7.65 -6.08 -3.42
CA LEU A 95 8.47 -4.88 -3.44
C LEU A 95 9.92 -5.35 -3.24
N GLY A 96 10.82 -5.00 -4.16
CA GLY A 96 12.23 -5.37 -4.07
C GLY A 96 12.91 -5.36 -5.42
N ASP A 97 13.87 -6.26 -5.65
CA ASP A 97 14.64 -6.31 -6.89
C ASP A 97 13.78 -6.83 -8.06
N ILE A 98 13.90 -6.18 -9.22
CA ILE A 98 13.14 -6.54 -10.43
C ILE A 98 13.97 -7.31 -11.46
N ASN A 99 15.23 -7.64 -11.17
CA ASN A 99 16.13 -8.25 -12.13
C ASN A 99 15.85 -9.76 -12.33
N GLY A 100 16.00 -10.24 -13.57
CA GLY A 100 15.93 -11.68 -13.88
C GLY A 100 14.57 -12.38 -13.67
N ARG A 101 13.51 -11.64 -13.30
CA ARG A 101 12.19 -12.23 -13.03
C ARG A 101 11.31 -12.33 -14.27
N SER A 102 10.46 -13.35 -14.30
CA SER A 102 9.56 -13.60 -15.42
C SER A 102 8.48 -12.52 -15.51
N SER A 103 7.90 -12.35 -16.69
CA SER A 103 6.77 -11.45 -16.94
C SER A 103 5.49 -11.82 -16.17
N THR A 104 5.49 -12.85 -15.33
CA THR A 104 4.34 -13.24 -14.52
C THR A 104 4.48 -12.84 -13.04
N GLU A 105 5.68 -12.49 -12.58
CA GLU A 105 5.94 -12.19 -11.16
C GLU A 105 5.82 -10.70 -10.81
N TYR A 106 5.62 -9.82 -11.81
CA TYR A 106 5.49 -8.36 -11.74
C TYR A 106 5.72 -7.74 -10.34
N ARG A 107 6.99 -7.52 -9.99
CA ARG A 107 7.38 -6.79 -8.78
C ARG A 107 7.40 -5.29 -9.03
N TRP A 108 7.29 -4.53 -7.95
CA TRP A 108 7.63 -3.11 -7.98
C TRP A 108 9.03 -2.91 -7.48
N MET A 109 9.81 -2.10 -8.21
CA MET A 109 11.14 -1.73 -7.78
C MET A 109 11.07 -1.05 -6.42
N ALA A 110 11.81 -1.61 -5.46
CA ALA A 110 12.01 -1.04 -4.14
C ALA A 110 13.40 -1.43 -3.62
N GLY A 111 13.97 -0.57 -2.79
CA GLY A 111 15.28 -0.78 -2.18
C GLY A 111 16.44 -0.16 -2.97
N SER A 112 17.60 -0.09 -2.33
CA SER A 112 18.79 0.58 -2.85
C SER A 112 20.00 -0.33 -3.11
N ALA A 113 19.79 -1.66 -3.12
CA ALA A 113 20.88 -2.60 -3.37
C ALA A 113 21.62 -2.35 -4.69
N THR A 114 22.87 -2.79 -4.72
CA THR A 114 23.79 -2.50 -5.83
C THR A 114 23.28 -3.08 -7.15
N GLY A 115 23.15 -2.23 -8.17
CA GLY A 115 22.67 -2.60 -9.50
C GLY A 115 21.49 -1.77 -10.00
N GLY A 116 20.87 -0.97 -9.13
CA GLY A 116 19.86 0.03 -9.51
C GLY A 116 18.51 -0.55 -9.97
N LEU A 117 18.24 -1.82 -9.64
CA LEU A 117 17.00 -2.52 -9.99
C LEU A 117 16.17 -2.90 -8.75
N GLY A 118 16.50 -2.33 -7.59
CA GLY A 118 15.86 -2.62 -6.31
C GLY A 118 16.71 -3.56 -5.47
N GLY A 119 16.05 -4.22 -4.52
CA GLY A 119 16.64 -5.03 -3.47
C GLY A 119 16.70 -4.24 -2.17
N ILE A 120 15.90 -4.63 -1.19
CA ILE A 120 15.70 -3.87 0.05
C ILE A 120 16.80 -4.25 1.04
N GLN A 121 17.61 -3.26 1.42
CA GLN A 121 18.71 -3.48 2.36
C GLN A 121 18.53 -2.67 3.64
N SER A 122 19.24 -3.09 4.69
CA SER A 122 19.28 -2.40 5.97
C SER A 122 19.60 -0.90 5.79
N GLY A 123 18.75 -0.03 6.32
CA GLY A 123 18.85 1.43 6.21
C GLY A 123 17.97 2.06 5.12
N ASP A 124 17.32 1.26 4.27
CA ASP A 124 16.43 1.78 3.23
C ASP A 124 15.18 2.48 3.79
N ASN A 125 14.82 3.57 3.13
CA ASN A 125 13.57 4.31 3.36
C ASN A 125 12.79 4.35 2.05
N LEU A 126 11.57 3.82 2.06
CA LEU A 126 10.80 3.55 0.85
C LEU A 126 9.40 4.17 0.90
N PRO A 127 8.94 4.80 -0.20
CA PRO A 127 9.61 4.92 -1.50
C PRO A 127 10.71 5.99 -1.55
N ASP A 128 10.79 6.84 -0.53
CA ASP A 128 11.70 7.99 -0.42
C ASP A 128 12.27 8.11 0.99
N ALA A 129 13.23 9.01 1.16
CA ALA A 129 13.91 9.31 2.43
C ALA A 129 12.95 9.62 3.61
N GLU A 130 11.76 10.15 3.33
CA GLU A 130 10.72 10.41 4.34
C GLU A 130 9.43 9.64 3.97
N PRO A 131 9.37 8.31 4.21
CA PRO A 131 8.26 7.45 3.76
C PRO A 131 6.88 7.94 4.17
N TRP A 132 6.78 8.54 5.35
CA TRP A 132 5.53 9.08 5.90
C TRP A 132 4.97 10.26 5.11
N LYS A 133 5.78 10.96 4.30
CA LYS A 133 5.35 12.07 3.44
C LYS A 133 4.87 11.62 2.05
N ASN A 134 4.83 10.31 1.77
CA ASN A 134 4.39 9.80 0.47
C ASN A 134 2.90 10.13 0.21
N ASN A 135 2.65 11.15 -0.60
CA ASN A 135 1.31 11.60 -0.98
C ASN A 135 0.90 11.12 -2.38
N ALA A 136 1.53 10.06 -2.89
CA ALA A 136 1.07 9.44 -4.13
C ALA A 136 -0.40 8.97 -3.99
N PRO A 137 -1.15 8.92 -5.10
CA PRO A 137 -2.48 8.35 -5.09
C PRO A 137 -2.45 6.91 -4.58
N SER A 138 -3.25 6.60 -3.56
CA SER A 138 -3.35 5.22 -3.07
C SER A 138 -3.94 4.33 -4.16
N SER A 139 -3.25 3.25 -4.50
CA SER A 139 -3.65 2.29 -5.53
C SER A 139 -3.50 0.87 -4.98
N GLY A 140 -4.30 -0.07 -5.48
CA GLY A 140 -4.58 -1.34 -4.80
C GLY A 140 -3.34 -2.16 -4.43
N ASP A 141 -2.30 -2.14 -5.26
CA ASP A 141 -1.10 -2.98 -5.14
C ASP A 141 0.20 -2.19 -4.91
N LEU A 142 0.10 -0.90 -4.55
CA LEU A 142 1.19 0.09 -4.47
C LEU A 142 1.19 0.85 -3.13
N LEU A 143 2.29 1.52 -2.82
CA LEU A 143 2.38 2.54 -1.77
C LEU A 143 1.82 3.89 -2.26
N PRO A 144 1.10 4.66 -1.44
CA PRO A 144 0.52 4.28 -0.16
C PRO A 144 -0.49 3.14 -0.29
N PHE A 145 -0.29 2.08 0.48
CA PHE A 145 -1.06 0.84 0.38
C PHE A 145 -2.26 0.87 1.30
N VAL A 146 -3.45 0.57 0.77
CA VAL A 146 -4.72 0.69 1.50
C VAL A 146 -4.97 -0.57 2.33
N LEU A 147 -4.95 -0.40 3.65
CA LEU A 147 -5.29 -1.47 4.59
C LEU A 147 -6.81 -1.61 4.74
N TRP A 148 -7.50 -0.46 4.83
CA TRP A 148 -8.95 -0.39 4.93
C TRP A 148 -9.44 1.01 4.59
N GLU A 149 -10.65 1.11 4.06
CA GLU A 149 -11.38 2.36 3.95
C GLU A 149 -12.89 2.12 4.07
N GLY A 150 -13.62 3.09 4.60
CA GLY A 150 -15.05 2.96 4.79
C GLY A 150 -15.65 4.00 5.72
N GLN A 151 -16.98 3.98 5.82
CA GLN A 151 -17.70 4.87 6.73
C GLN A 151 -17.74 4.31 8.15
N LEU A 152 -17.29 5.10 9.13
CA LEU A 152 -17.56 4.87 10.55
C LEU A 152 -18.64 5.85 11.01
N THR A 153 -19.58 5.33 11.79
CA THR A 153 -20.67 6.09 12.40
C THR A 153 -20.58 5.93 13.91
N GLU A 154 -20.66 7.04 14.62
CA GLU A 154 -20.54 7.08 16.07
C GLU A 154 -21.58 6.17 16.74
N GLY A 155 -21.08 5.25 17.59
CA GLY A 155 -21.93 4.27 18.27
C GLY A 155 -22.62 3.24 17.36
N ALA A 156 -22.13 3.01 16.14
CA ALA A 156 -22.74 2.03 15.22
C ALA A 156 -21.78 0.90 14.82
N ASN A 157 -20.55 1.23 14.43
CA ASN A 157 -19.62 0.27 13.87
C ASN A 157 -18.15 0.56 14.24
N ILE A 158 -17.35 -0.51 14.18
CA ILE A 158 -15.91 -0.53 14.45
C ILE A 158 -15.25 -1.24 13.27
N ALA A 159 -14.23 -0.63 12.67
CA ALA A 159 -13.35 -1.29 11.72
C ALA A 159 -12.30 -2.10 12.48
N VAL A 160 -12.14 -3.36 12.11
CA VAL A 160 -11.10 -4.25 12.60
C VAL A 160 -10.13 -4.51 11.45
N ILE A 161 -8.85 -4.22 11.67
CA ILE A 161 -7.85 -4.20 10.61
C ILE A 161 -6.59 -4.92 11.10
N HIS A 162 -6.09 -5.82 10.27
CA HIS A 162 -4.89 -6.61 10.54
C HIS A 162 -3.82 -6.28 9.49
N PRO A 163 -2.90 -5.34 9.76
CA PRO A 163 -1.80 -5.05 8.86
C PRO A 163 -0.72 -6.14 8.98
N GLY A 164 -0.20 -6.60 7.85
CA GLY A 164 0.90 -7.55 7.78
C GLY A 164 2.00 -7.07 6.85
N LEU A 165 3.24 -7.34 7.24
CA LEU A 165 4.45 -7.26 6.43
C LEU A 165 5.02 -8.66 6.31
N MET A 166 5.35 -9.09 5.10
CA MET A 166 5.80 -10.44 4.83
C MET A 166 7.11 -10.38 4.06
N GLU A 167 8.07 -11.20 4.49
CA GLU A 167 9.19 -11.62 3.66
C GLU A 167 8.67 -12.55 2.56
N TRP A 168 9.23 -12.42 1.37
CA TRP A 168 8.91 -13.23 0.22
C TRP A 168 10.15 -14.02 -0.18
N ASP A 169 10.04 -15.36 -0.29
CA ASP A 169 11.17 -16.29 -0.50
C ASP A 169 11.02 -17.15 -1.78
N GLY A 170 10.23 -16.68 -2.76
CA GLY A 170 9.93 -17.46 -3.96
C GLY A 170 8.52 -18.07 -4.03
N PRO A 171 8.17 -18.71 -5.16
CA PRO A 171 6.89 -19.37 -5.34
C PRO A 171 6.83 -20.70 -4.55
N ALA A 172 6.65 -20.60 -3.24
CA ALA A 172 6.28 -21.71 -2.37
C ALA A 172 5.19 -21.28 -1.35
N ASP A 173 4.15 -22.09 -1.31
CA ASP A 173 2.76 -21.82 -0.91
C ASP A 173 2.52 -21.75 0.64
N PHE A 174 3.28 -20.93 1.38
CA PHE A 174 3.03 -20.75 2.82
C PHE A 174 1.82 -19.85 3.09
N LEU A 175 1.67 -18.72 2.38
CA LEU A 175 0.56 -17.77 2.59
C LEU A 175 -0.83 -18.39 2.41
N THR A 176 -1.02 -19.20 1.36
CA THR A 176 -2.30 -19.88 1.13
C THR A 176 -2.61 -20.81 2.31
N THR A 177 -1.62 -21.50 2.86
CA THR A 177 -1.80 -22.39 4.01
C THR A 177 -1.92 -21.64 5.34
N PHE A 178 -1.14 -20.59 5.59
CA PHE A 178 -1.20 -19.77 6.80
C PHE A 178 -2.54 -19.02 6.89
N TRP A 179 -3.01 -18.39 5.81
CA TRP A 179 -4.30 -17.70 5.79
C TRP A 179 -5.51 -18.62 5.58
N HIS A 180 -5.32 -19.88 5.17
CA HIS A 180 -6.42 -20.86 5.06
C HIS A 180 -6.49 -21.87 6.23
N SER A 181 -5.40 -22.06 7.00
CA SER A 181 -5.29 -23.16 7.99
C SER A 181 -4.87 -22.71 9.40
N SER A 182 -4.18 -21.58 9.57
CA SER A 182 -3.86 -21.05 10.90
C SER A 182 -5.09 -20.42 11.54
N PHE A 183 -5.11 -20.29 12.86
CA PHE A 183 -6.20 -19.71 13.66
C PHE A 183 -6.86 -18.45 13.04
N ILE A 184 -6.13 -17.59 12.32
CA ILE A 184 -6.66 -16.41 11.60
C ILE A 184 -7.66 -16.80 10.49
N ALA A 185 -7.45 -17.93 9.81
CA ALA A 185 -8.35 -18.48 8.82
C ALA A 185 -9.68 -19.00 9.41
N GLN A 186 -9.61 -19.62 10.60
CA GLN A 186 -10.77 -20.19 11.29
C GLN A 186 -11.54 -19.14 12.10
N ALA A 187 -10.82 -18.16 12.66
CA ALA A 187 -11.33 -16.96 13.30
C ALA A 187 -12.13 -16.05 12.35
N LEU A 188 -11.70 -15.99 11.08
CA LEU A 188 -12.14 -14.96 10.12
C LEU A 188 -12.86 -15.54 8.91
N ARG A 189 -13.39 -16.78 9.02
CA ARG A 189 -14.36 -17.34 8.07
C ARG A 189 -15.78 -16.89 8.44
N PRO A 190 -16.45 -16.12 7.59
CA PRO A 190 -17.86 -15.87 7.79
C PRO A 190 -18.69 -16.98 7.13
N ALA A 191 -18.96 -18.06 7.84
CA ALA A 191 -20.12 -18.92 7.57
C ALA A 191 -20.35 -19.94 8.69
N ILE A 192 -21.47 -19.75 9.38
CA ILE A 192 -22.36 -20.78 9.96
C ILE A 192 -22.01 -21.33 11.36
N GLY A 193 -20.83 -21.08 11.94
CA GLY A 193 -20.46 -21.61 13.26
C GLY A 193 -20.45 -20.64 14.46
N LEU A 194 -20.61 -19.33 14.26
CA LEU A 194 -20.33 -18.30 15.28
C LEU A 194 -21.53 -17.84 16.11
N ALA A 195 -22.70 -18.47 15.97
CA ALA A 195 -23.86 -18.14 16.80
C ALA A 195 -23.74 -18.66 18.26
N SER A 196 -22.63 -19.35 18.61
CA SER A 196 -22.41 -19.89 19.95
C SER A 196 -20.99 -19.67 20.52
N LEU A 197 -20.14 -18.89 19.87
CA LEU A 197 -18.88 -18.44 20.47
C LEU A 197 -19.02 -16.96 20.85
N PRO A 198 -19.03 -16.60 22.15
CA PRO A 198 -18.97 -15.20 22.53
C PRO A 198 -17.68 -14.60 21.95
N PHE A 199 -17.77 -13.37 21.44
CA PHE A 199 -16.71 -12.51 20.85
C PHE A 199 -15.34 -12.53 21.58
N ARG A 200 -15.38 -12.96 22.83
CA ARG A 200 -14.28 -13.42 23.68
C ARG A 200 -13.36 -14.50 23.04
N ALA A 201 -13.80 -15.33 22.11
CA ALA A 201 -12.92 -16.35 21.49
C ALA A 201 -11.91 -15.80 20.45
N LEU A 202 -11.98 -14.50 20.13
CA LEU A 202 -11.01 -13.75 19.31
C LEU A 202 -10.39 -12.57 20.09
N GLY A 203 -10.46 -12.63 21.43
CA GLY A 203 -9.97 -11.59 22.34
C GLY A 203 -10.74 -11.49 23.66
N ILE A 204 -10.67 -12.51 24.51
CA ILE A 204 -10.37 -12.32 25.95
C ILE A 204 -8.84 -12.27 25.97
N GLY A 205 -8.16 -11.35 26.64
CA GLY A 205 -8.54 -10.25 27.52
C GLY A 205 -7.22 -9.76 28.12
N GLU A 206 -7.13 -8.46 28.37
CA GLU A 206 -5.92 -7.71 28.77
C GLU A 206 -4.97 -7.31 27.62
N ASN A 207 -4.51 -6.07 27.70
CA ASN A 207 -3.35 -5.61 26.95
C ASN A 207 -2.18 -6.51 27.35
N THR A 208 -1.57 -7.22 26.39
CA THR A 208 -0.22 -7.74 26.62
C THR A 208 0.65 -6.56 27.04
N SER A 209 1.50 -6.74 28.05
CA SER A 209 2.46 -5.72 28.46
C SER A 209 3.22 -5.25 27.23
N TYR A 210 3.02 -3.97 26.88
CA TYR A 210 3.72 -3.36 25.76
C TYR A 210 5.22 -3.42 26.04
N ASN A 211 5.96 -4.12 25.19
CA ASN A 211 7.41 -4.12 25.23
C ASN A 211 7.96 -3.92 23.83
N GLU A 212 8.39 -2.69 23.54
CA GLU A 212 8.95 -2.32 22.25
C GLU A 212 10.26 -3.05 21.93
N THR A 213 10.96 -3.60 22.94
CA THR A 213 12.22 -4.33 22.72
C THR A 213 12.00 -5.76 22.27
N ASP A 214 10.84 -6.34 22.56
CA ASP A 214 10.56 -7.74 22.29
C ASP A 214 10.17 -7.94 20.82
N PRO A 215 10.57 -9.07 20.21
CA PRO A 215 10.04 -9.49 18.92
C PRO A 215 8.51 -9.43 18.88
N GLY A 216 7.97 -8.91 17.78
CA GLY A 216 6.55 -8.73 17.59
C GLY A 216 6.21 -7.59 16.64
N VAL A 217 4.95 -7.13 16.74
CA VAL A 217 4.44 -6.01 15.93
C VAL A 217 3.80 -5.00 16.86
N TRP A 218 4.38 -3.82 16.99
CA TRP A 218 4.03 -2.86 18.04
C TRP A 218 3.89 -1.46 17.45
N PRO A 219 2.82 -0.71 17.77
CA PRO A 219 2.84 0.74 17.53
C PRO A 219 3.93 1.39 18.40
N ILE A 220 4.30 2.64 18.12
CA ILE A 220 5.18 3.40 19.02
C ILE A 220 4.61 3.53 20.44
N PRO A 221 5.45 3.75 21.48
CA PRO A 221 5.01 3.75 22.88
C PRO A 221 3.91 4.79 23.15
N GLU A 222 4.04 5.98 22.57
CA GLU A 222 3.06 7.04 22.77
C GLU A 222 1.67 6.66 22.22
N ALA A 223 1.62 5.97 21.09
CA ALA A 223 0.36 5.49 20.52
C ALA A 223 -0.23 4.34 21.35
N ALA A 224 0.61 3.40 21.81
CA ALA A 224 0.17 2.32 22.70
C ALA A 224 -0.39 2.83 24.03
N GLN A 225 0.24 3.85 24.62
CA GLN A 225 -0.17 4.42 25.91
C GLN A 225 -1.45 5.26 25.82
N ASN A 226 -1.56 6.10 24.80
CA ASN A 226 -2.70 7.01 24.66
C ASN A 226 -3.91 6.38 23.94
N PHE A 227 -3.69 5.33 23.16
CA PHE A 227 -4.70 4.65 22.35
C PHE A 227 -4.64 3.12 22.52
N GLY A 228 -4.39 2.64 23.74
CA GLY A 228 -4.32 1.20 24.04
C GLY A 228 -5.60 0.45 23.64
N ASP A 229 -6.76 1.11 23.70
CA ASP A 229 -8.04 0.54 23.25
C ASP A 229 -8.22 0.51 21.72
N VAL A 230 -7.21 0.91 20.95
CA VAL A 230 -7.17 0.80 19.48
C VAL A 230 -6.26 -0.33 19.04
N PHE A 231 -5.16 -0.56 19.75
CA PHE A 231 -4.10 -1.48 19.34
C PHE A 231 -4.10 -2.74 20.22
N TYR A 232 -4.45 -3.87 19.64
CA TYR A 232 -4.58 -5.13 20.36
C TYR A 232 -3.63 -6.21 19.82
N LYS A 233 -3.11 -7.00 20.74
CA LYS A 233 -2.53 -8.32 20.47
C LYS A 233 -3.49 -9.40 20.92
N SER A 234 -3.42 -10.56 20.29
CA SER A 234 -4.12 -11.73 20.81
C SER A 234 -3.40 -12.21 22.07
N ASP A 235 -4.14 -12.45 23.15
CA ASP A 235 -3.61 -13.21 24.28
C ASP A 235 -3.50 -14.68 23.88
N LEU A 236 -2.27 -15.20 23.85
CA LEU A 236 -1.97 -16.57 23.45
C LEU A 236 -1.76 -17.50 24.66
N SER A 237 -1.85 -16.98 25.89
CA SER A 237 -1.59 -17.74 27.12
C SER A 237 -2.61 -18.88 27.32
N GLY A 238 -3.85 -18.68 26.88
CA GLY A 238 -4.93 -19.66 26.94
C GLY A 238 -4.91 -20.73 25.83
N LEU A 239 -3.97 -20.67 24.88
CA LEU A 239 -3.88 -21.65 23.80
C LEU A 239 -3.10 -22.90 24.21
N THR A 240 -3.62 -24.07 23.86
CA THR A 240 -2.90 -25.34 23.98
C THR A 240 -1.70 -25.40 23.04
N ASN A 241 -0.73 -26.28 23.33
CA ASN A 241 0.45 -26.45 22.47
C ASN A 241 0.08 -26.84 21.03
N GLU A 242 -0.97 -27.64 20.81
CA GLU A 242 -1.43 -27.98 19.46
C GLU A 242 -2.05 -26.79 18.72
N GLN A 243 -2.74 -25.89 19.44
CA GLN A 243 -3.25 -24.65 18.86
C GLN A 243 -2.11 -23.68 18.55
N LYS A 244 -1.09 -23.60 19.41
CA LYS A 244 0.11 -22.77 19.18
C LYS A 244 0.90 -23.24 17.97
N LYS A 245 1.01 -24.55 17.73
CA LYS A 245 1.65 -25.10 16.51
C LYS A 245 1.02 -24.60 15.21
N GLN A 246 -0.27 -24.25 15.22
CA GLN A 246 -0.94 -23.67 14.05
C GLN A 246 -0.56 -22.21 13.78
N LEU A 247 0.03 -21.53 14.76
CA LEU A 247 0.53 -20.14 14.67
C LEU A 247 2.05 -20.08 14.42
N MET A 248 2.73 -21.22 14.51
CA MET A 248 4.16 -21.30 14.28
C MET A 248 4.48 -21.13 12.80
N VAL A 249 5.47 -20.30 12.50
CA VAL A 249 6.12 -20.17 11.21
C VAL A 249 7.17 -21.28 11.10
N ALA A 250 7.22 -21.96 9.95
CA ALA A 250 8.18 -23.03 9.74
C ALA A 250 9.60 -22.44 9.64
N SER A 251 10.51 -22.89 10.50
CA SER A 251 11.95 -22.59 10.36
C SER A 251 12.61 -23.55 9.35
N GLY A 252 13.46 -23.03 8.47
CA GLY A 252 14.28 -23.82 7.54
C GLY A 252 13.57 -24.43 6.33
N LYS A 253 12.43 -23.86 5.91
CA LYS A 253 11.78 -24.20 4.63
C LYS A 253 11.64 -22.92 3.80
N PRO A 254 11.98 -22.93 2.50
CA PRO A 254 11.71 -21.81 1.61
C PRO A 254 10.20 -21.52 1.61
N GLY A 255 9.82 -20.29 1.95
CA GLY A 255 8.43 -19.85 1.85
C GLY A 255 8.15 -18.59 2.63
N ASP A 256 7.32 -17.71 2.03
CA ASP A 256 6.91 -16.43 2.59
C ASP A 256 6.56 -16.51 4.07
N ARG A 257 7.03 -15.57 4.88
CA ARG A 257 6.68 -15.52 6.30
C ARG A 257 6.36 -14.11 6.77
N PRO A 258 5.51 -13.97 7.80
CA PRO A 258 5.34 -12.67 8.43
C PRO A 258 6.64 -12.21 9.09
N VAL A 259 6.88 -10.90 9.06
CA VAL A 259 7.85 -10.23 9.95
C VAL A 259 7.15 -9.91 11.27
N GLY A 260 7.84 -10.04 12.40
CA GLY A 260 7.28 -9.91 13.74
C GLY A 260 7.13 -11.23 14.48
N VAL A 261 7.93 -12.25 14.14
CA VAL A 261 7.90 -13.58 14.73
C VAL A 261 8.73 -13.62 16.01
N ASN A 262 8.24 -14.26 17.06
CA ASN A 262 8.96 -14.37 18.33
C ASN A 262 9.95 -15.56 18.37
N ALA A 263 10.66 -15.70 19.49
CA ALA A 263 11.63 -16.78 19.72
C ALA A 263 11.01 -18.19 19.67
N GLU A 264 9.70 -18.33 19.90
CA GLU A 264 8.95 -19.58 19.78
C GLU A 264 8.47 -19.84 18.33
N SER A 265 8.96 -19.07 17.37
CA SER A 265 8.52 -19.07 15.97
C SER A 265 7.03 -18.71 15.79
N ILE A 266 6.40 -18.05 16.76
CA ILE A 266 4.97 -17.69 16.70
C ILE A 266 4.82 -16.26 16.18
N TYR A 267 3.95 -16.07 15.19
CA TYR A 267 3.50 -14.75 14.77
C TYR A 267 2.20 -14.37 15.47
N ASN A 268 2.24 -13.27 16.24
CA ASN A 268 1.05 -12.65 16.84
C ASN A 268 0.73 -11.34 16.10
N PRO A 269 -0.31 -11.29 15.25
CA PRO A 269 -0.61 -10.08 14.47
C PRO A 269 -1.04 -8.92 15.37
N LEU A 270 -0.72 -7.70 14.96
CA LEU A 270 -1.38 -6.51 15.49
C LEU A 270 -2.82 -6.44 14.96
N GLN A 271 -3.77 -6.12 15.83
CA GLN A 271 -5.14 -5.80 15.48
C GLN A 271 -5.40 -4.32 15.79
N ILE A 272 -5.89 -3.58 14.80
CA ILE A 272 -6.31 -2.18 14.94
C ILE A 272 -7.84 -2.16 14.98
N ARG A 273 -8.42 -1.66 16.06
CA ARG A 273 -9.87 -1.48 16.24
C ARG A 273 -10.21 -0.01 16.22
N LEU A 274 -10.85 0.43 15.15
CA LEU A 274 -11.13 1.84 14.91
C LEU A 274 -12.64 2.11 14.91
N ASN A 275 -13.10 2.82 15.93
CA ASN A 275 -14.44 3.42 15.94
C ASN A 275 -14.36 4.89 15.51
N TYR A 276 -15.52 5.55 15.33
CA TYR A 276 -15.58 6.94 14.89
C TYR A 276 -14.77 7.90 15.78
N THR A 277 -14.89 7.76 17.10
CA THR A 277 -14.24 8.64 18.08
C THR A 277 -12.72 8.49 18.03
N ALA A 278 -12.21 7.26 18.10
CA ALA A 278 -10.79 6.95 18.01
C ALA A 278 -10.20 7.39 16.66
N ALA A 279 -10.89 7.14 15.55
CA ALA A 279 -10.49 7.62 14.24
C ALA A 279 -10.36 9.15 14.20
N SER A 280 -11.36 9.85 14.71
CA SER A 280 -11.41 11.31 14.69
C SER A 280 -10.32 11.95 15.55
N GLN A 281 -9.94 11.29 16.65
CA GLN A 281 -8.82 11.71 17.51
C GLN A 281 -7.47 11.42 16.85
N LEU A 282 -7.28 10.19 16.35
CA LEU A 282 -6.00 9.78 15.74
C LEU A 282 -5.65 10.62 14.51
N VAL A 283 -6.62 10.94 13.65
CA VAL A 283 -6.41 11.82 12.46
C VAL A 283 -5.80 13.18 12.83
N GLN A 284 -6.02 13.66 14.05
CA GLN A 284 -5.51 14.97 14.53
C GLN A 284 -4.22 14.85 15.34
N LYS A 285 -3.83 13.64 15.73
CA LYS A 285 -2.67 13.43 16.60
C LYS A 285 -1.41 13.36 15.76
N ASP A 286 -0.44 14.19 16.09
CA ASP A 286 0.92 14.09 15.55
C ASP A 286 1.81 13.30 16.53
N PHE A 287 2.51 12.31 16.00
CA PHE A 287 3.49 11.50 16.72
C PHE A 287 4.94 11.80 16.27
N GLY A 288 5.17 12.95 15.64
CA GLY A 288 6.45 13.40 15.09
C GLY A 288 6.60 13.17 13.58
N TYR A 289 5.58 12.62 12.92
CA TYR A 289 5.60 12.25 11.50
C TYR A 289 4.50 12.95 10.70
N GLY A 290 3.73 13.82 11.33
CA GLY A 290 2.54 14.47 10.79
C GLY A 290 1.25 13.90 11.40
N ASN A 291 0.19 14.70 11.29
CA ASN A 291 -1.12 14.36 11.84
C ASN A 291 -1.65 13.02 11.27
N GLY A 292 -2.08 12.12 12.15
CA GLY A 292 -2.65 10.83 11.78
C GLY A 292 -1.63 9.78 11.36
N ILE A 293 -0.33 10.04 11.50
CA ILE A 293 0.72 9.10 11.08
C ILE A 293 1.31 8.38 12.30
N ILE A 294 1.20 7.06 12.28
CA ILE A 294 1.55 6.16 13.38
C ILE A 294 2.60 5.16 12.89
N PRO A 295 3.84 5.23 13.39
CA PRO A 295 4.82 4.20 13.12
C PRO A 295 4.45 2.90 13.84
N VAL A 296 4.56 1.78 13.13
CA VAL A 296 4.37 0.43 13.66
C VAL A 296 5.63 -0.38 13.35
N ARG A 297 6.32 -0.80 14.40
CA ARG A 297 7.52 -1.63 14.32
C ARG A 297 7.13 -3.08 14.13
N TYR A 298 7.72 -3.73 13.15
CA TYR A 298 7.70 -5.18 12.93
C TYR A 298 9.11 -5.67 13.24
N LYS A 299 9.28 -6.46 14.30
CA LYS A 299 10.58 -6.93 14.75
C LYS A 299 10.55 -8.43 14.92
N ASP A 300 11.38 -9.11 14.15
CA ASP A 300 11.64 -10.52 14.36
C ASP A 300 12.56 -10.79 15.54
N ASP A 301 12.46 -12.02 16.03
CA ASP A 301 13.51 -12.66 16.80
C ASP A 301 14.83 -12.69 16.01
N ASP A 302 15.95 -12.68 16.74
CA ASP A 302 17.28 -12.57 16.13
C ASP A 302 17.64 -13.75 15.20
N GLN A 303 16.91 -14.87 15.26
CA GLN A 303 17.04 -15.97 14.31
C GLN A 303 16.59 -15.60 12.88
N TYR A 304 15.63 -14.69 12.75
CA TYR A 304 15.00 -14.31 11.47
C TYR A 304 15.39 -12.91 10.99
N LYS A 305 16.04 -12.12 11.85
CA LYS A 305 16.64 -10.80 11.59
C LYS A 305 15.68 -9.66 11.23
N GLY A 306 14.58 -9.88 10.51
CA GLY A 306 13.74 -8.80 9.97
C GLY A 306 13.35 -7.73 10.99
N GLU A 307 13.65 -6.48 10.69
CA GLU A 307 13.19 -5.35 11.47
C GLU A 307 12.80 -4.18 10.57
N TYR A 308 11.53 -3.77 10.67
CA TYR A 308 10.92 -2.78 9.80
C TYR A 308 10.04 -1.83 10.59
N ILE A 309 9.87 -0.61 10.08
CA ILE A 309 8.90 0.37 10.58
C ILE A 309 7.95 0.71 9.44
N LEU A 310 6.67 0.35 9.57
CA LEU A 310 5.62 0.80 8.67
C LEU A 310 5.03 2.13 9.17
N TYR A 311 4.80 3.10 8.27
CA TYR A 311 4.16 4.37 8.62
C TYR A 311 2.69 4.35 8.22
N LEU A 312 1.81 4.11 9.19
CA LEU A 312 0.38 4.01 8.96
C LEU A 312 -0.25 5.40 9.03
N ALA A 313 -0.94 5.84 7.97
CA ALA A 313 -1.72 7.07 7.98
C ALA A 313 -3.21 6.76 8.17
N ILE A 314 -3.85 7.43 9.11
CA ILE A 314 -5.31 7.46 9.27
C ILE A 314 -5.80 8.82 8.78
N GLU A 315 -6.64 8.78 7.75
CA GLU A 315 -7.11 9.97 7.04
C GLU A 315 -8.64 10.04 7.05
N LYS A 316 -9.19 11.24 7.26
CA LYS A 316 -10.62 11.50 7.04
C LYS A 316 -10.83 11.96 5.60
N ILE A 317 -11.54 11.17 4.81
CA ILE A 317 -11.78 11.45 3.39
C ILE A 317 -13.05 12.29 3.25
N THR A 318 -12.88 13.50 2.74
CA THR A 318 -13.98 14.44 2.48
C THR A 318 -14.39 14.47 1.01
N ASP A 319 -13.44 14.31 0.10
CA ASP A 319 -13.63 14.28 -1.36
C ASP A 319 -14.54 13.11 -1.79
N PRO A 320 -15.71 13.39 -2.40
CA PRO A 320 -16.61 12.36 -2.94
C PRO A 320 -15.94 11.42 -3.96
N ALA A 321 -15.05 11.92 -4.82
CA ALA A 321 -14.40 11.10 -5.84
C ALA A 321 -13.52 10.00 -5.22
N GLN A 322 -12.87 10.31 -4.10
CA GLN A 322 -12.07 9.35 -3.35
C GLN A 322 -12.91 8.35 -2.56
N LYS A 323 -14.14 8.70 -2.17
CA LYS A 323 -15.07 7.77 -1.49
C LYS A 323 -15.65 6.72 -2.43
N SER A 324 -15.83 7.08 -3.71
CA SER A 324 -16.39 6.20 -4.74
C SER A 324 -15.33 5.48 -5.59
N ARG A 325 -14.05 5.63 -5.26
CA ARG A 325 -12.98 5.04 -6.07
C ARG A 325 -13.06 3.51 -6.02
N ILE A 326 -12.88 2.88 -7.18
CA ILE A 326 -12.60 1.44 -7.23
C ILE A 326 -11.10 1.31 -6.96
N ASN A 327 -10.72 0.45 -6.00
CA ASN A 327 -9.31 0.09 -5.83
C ASN A 327 -8.86 -0.69 -7.07
N VAL A 328 -8.27 0.03 -8.04
CA VAL A 328 -7.80 -0.59 -9.27
C VAL A 328 -6.50 -1.32 -8.95
N THR A 329 -6.55 -2.64 -9.04
CA THR A 329 -5.37 -3.52 -8.98
C THR A 329 -4.88 -3.73 -10.41
N HIS A 330 -3.62 -3.36 -10.70
CA HIS A 330 -2.90 -3.70 -11.93
C HIS A 330 -3.31 -2.98 -13.24
N LEU A 331 -3.07 -1.67 -13.36
CA LEU A 331 -3.07 -0.98 -14.66
C LEU A 331 -1.70 -1.04 -15.34
N ASN A 332 -1.18 -2.24 -15.58
CA ASN A 332 0.06 -2.37 -16.34
C ASN A 332 -0.24 -2.61 -17.81
N ASN A 333 -0.75 -1.55 -18.46
CA ASN A 333 -0.64 -1.28 -19.90
C ASN A 333 -1.13 0.15 -20.18
N PHE A 334 -0.34 0.95 -20.89
CA PHE A 334 -0.81 2.23 -21.41
C PHE A 334 -1.84 1.96 -22.52
N ASP A 335 -3.08 2.39 -22.28
CA ASP A 335 -4.12 2.50 -23.30
C ASP A 335 -3.66 3.50 -24.37
N PRO A 336 -3.44 3.07 -25.63
CA PRO A 336 -2.92 3.93 -26.70
C PRO A 336 -3.93 4.98 -27.18
N LEU A 337 -5.20 4.87 -26.78
CA LEU A 337 -6.25 5.83 -27.11
C LEU A 337 -6.43 6.88 -26.01
N ALA A 338 -5.91 6.63 -24.81
CA ALA A 338 -6.03 7.53 -23.68
C ALA A 338 -5.06 8.72 -23.74
N SER A 339 -5.40 9.75 -22.99
CA SER A 339 -4.52 10.86 -22.69
C SER A 339 -3.88 10.65 -21.32
N TYR A 340 -2.62 11.07 -21.18
CA TYR A 340 -1.89 11.03 -19.92
C TYR A 340 -1.34 12.41 -19.57
N SER A 341 -1.11 12.66 -18.28
CA SER A 341 -0.16 13.70 -17.84
C SER A 341 1.02 13.07 -17.13
N LEU A 342 2.14 13.81 -17.10
CA LEU A 342 3.39 13.41 -16.47
C LEU A 342 3.66 14.37 -15.32
N ARG A 343 3.22 14.01 -14.11
CA ARG A 343 3.36 14.84 -12.90
C ARG A 343 4.63 14.45 -12.17
N ASN A 344 5.48 15.42 -11.82
CA ASN A 344 6.76 15.14 -11.17
C ASN A 344 6.54 14.70 -9.72
N VAL A 345 7.34 13.77 -9.20
CA VAL A 345 7.22 13.32 -7.80
C VAL A 345 7.73 14.40 -6.83
N TYR A 346 8.85 15.06 -7.14
CA TYR A 346 9.42 16.11 -6.30
C TYR A 346 8.62 17.43 -6.35
N ALA A 347 8.34 17.93 -7.55
CA ALA A 347 7.46 19.07 -7.79
C ALA A 347 6.01 18.59 -7.96
N ALA A 348 5.43 18.04 -6.88
CA ALA A 348 4.16 17.31 -6.90
C ALA A 348 2.94 18.12 -7.39
N ASP A 349 3.04 19.45 -7.36
CA ASP A 349 2.05 20.42 -7.84
C ASP A 349 2.27 20.84 -9.31
N LYS A 350 3.20 20.20 -10.03
CA LYS A 350 3.56 20.55 -11.41
C LYS A 350 3.64 19.33 -12.32
N GLU A 351 3.31 19.56 -13.59
CA GLU A 351 3.35 18.54 -14.64
C GLU A 351 4.13 19.02 -15.87
N ALA A 352 4.59 18.06 -16.69
CA ALA A 352 5.29 18.35 -17.92
C ALA A 352 4.38 19.06 -18.94
N ASP A 353 4.85 20.18 -19.45
CA ASP A 353 4.20 21.05 -20.43
C ASP A 353 5.16 21.38 -21.57
N ILE A 354 4.63 21.70 -22.74
CA ILE A 354 5.42 22.33 -23.78
C ILE A 354 5.54 23.81 -23.48
N LEU A 355 6.76 24.34 -23.45
CA LEU A 355 7.02 25.75 -23.19
C LEU A 355 6.19 26.64 -24.12
N ASN A 356 5.35 27.48 -23.52
CA ASN A 356 4.45 28.42 -24.20
C ASN A 356 3.55 27.80 -25.29
N GLY A 357 3.30 26.49 -25.25
CA GLY A 357 2.56 25.80 -26.30
C GLY A 357 3.24 25.89 -27.67
N GLY A 358 4.57 25.84 -27.73
CA GLY A 358 5.29 25.88 -29.01
C GLY A 358 4.96 24.69 -29.92
N THR A 359 4.89 24.95 -31.23
CA THR A 359 4.53 23.96 -32.26
C THR A 359 5.70 23.56 -33.16
N ALA A 360 6.87 24.19 -32.98
CA ALA A 360 8.07 23.87 -33.72
C ALA A 360 8.81 22.67 -33.11
N SER A 361 9.57 21.95 -33.94
CA SER A 361 10.56 20.99 -33.46
C SER A 361 11.54 21.67 -32.50
N ASN A 362 12.05 20.90 -31.54
CA ASN A 362 12.98 21.34 -30.51
C ASN A 362 12.38 22.35 -29.52
N THR A 363 11.05 22.44 -29.44
CA THR A 363 10.40 23.19 -28.34
C THR A 363 10.66 22.45 -27.02
N LEU A 364 11.12 23.18 -26.00
CA LEU A 364 11.41 22.63 -24.67
C LEU A 364 10.18 22.07 -23.99
N VAL A 365 10.39 20.98 -23.26
CA VAL A 365 9.44 20.48 -22.25
C VAL A 365 9.87 21.02 -20.89
N VAL A 366 8.91 21.57 -20.16
CA VAL A 366 9.14 22.28 -18.89
C VAL A 366 8.14 21.84 -17.83
N LEU A 367 8.42 22.14 -16.57
CA LEU A 367 7.41 22.09 -15.52
C LEU A 367 6.43 23.26 -15.63
N ASN A 368 5.15 22.99 -15.40
CA ASN A 368 4.13 24.02 -15.28
C ASN A 368 3.04 23.62 -14.28
N GLU A 369 2.27 24.60 -13.82
CA GLU A 369 1.09 24.41 -12.97
C GLU A 369 0.09 23.43 -13.60
N LEU A 370 -0.67 22.70 -12.78
CA LEU A 370 -1.68 21.72 -13.23
C LEU A 370 -2.90 22.40 -13.89
N LYS A 371 -2.74 22.93 -15.11
CA LYS A 371 -3.77 23.69 -15.84
C LYS A 371 -4.69 22.79 -16.68
N GLY A 372 -4.29 21.55 -16.87
CA GLY A 372 -5.01 20.57 -17.66
C GLY A 372 -5.13 20.89 -19.15
N LEU A 373 -4.17 21.62 -19.69
CA LEU A 373 -4.13 22.04 -21.08
C LEU A 373 -3.72 20.89 -22.00
N ARG A 374 -4.12 20.94 -23.28
CA ARG A 374 -3.64 19.97 -24.29
C ARG A 374 -2.11 19.92 -24.42
N SER A 375 -1.42 21.00 -24.11
CA SER A 375 0.06 21.05 -24.11
C SER A 375 0.68 20.24 -22.96
N GLN A 376 -0.13 19.89 -21.95
CA GLN A 376 0.22 19.03 -20.81
C GLN A 376 -0.35 17.61 -20.95
N ARG A 377 -0.75 17.23 -22.18
CA ARG A 377 -1.39 15.95 -22.46
C ARG A 377 -0.55 15.16 -23.45
N TRP A 378 -0.33 13.89 -23.11
CA TRP A 378 0.58 13.00 -23.80
C TRP A 378 -0.15 11.72 -24.20
N LYS A 379 0.09 11.23 -25.41
CA LYS A 379 -0.27 9.88 -25.85
C LYS A 379 0.95 8.99 -25.73
N ILE A 380 0.81 7.84 -25.07
CA ILE A 380 1.89 6.87 -24.93
C ILE A 380 1.54 5.67 -25.80
N LYS A 381 2.32 5.43 -26.86
CA LYS A 381 2.05 4.37 -27.83
C LYS A 381 3.22 3.42 -27.91
N LYS A 382 2.94 2.11 -27.81
CA LYS A 382 3.94 1.06 -27.94
C LYS A 382 4.54 1.07 -29.36
N SER A 383 5.86 1.13 -29.45
CA SER A 383 6.62 1.08 -30.71
C SER A 383 7.05 -0.35 -31.04
N ASN A 384 7.46 -1.10 -30.02
CA ASN A 384 7.81 -2.52 -30.10
C ASN A 384 7.63 -3.16 -28.71
N GLN A 385 8.09 -4.40 -28.52
CA GLN A 385 7.93 -5.13 -27.25
C GLN A 385 8.41 -4.36 -26.02
N TYR A 386 9.45 -3.54 -26.15
CA TYR A 386 10.17 -2.91 -25.03
C TYR A 386 9.98 -1.38 -24.93
N TYR A 387 9.70 -0.72 -26.06
CA TYR A 387 9.77 0.74 -26.14
C TYR A 387 8.46 1.37 -26.62
N PHE A 388 8.31 2.63 -26.24
CA PHE A 388 7.15 3.48 -26.48
C PHE A 388 7.58 4.81 -27.11
N THR A 389 6.67 5.40 -27.88
CA THR A 389 6.70 6.80 -28.27
C THR A 389 5.75 7.59 -27.37
N ILE A 390 6.14 8.81 -27.02
CA ILE A 390 5.34 9.73 -26.21
C ILE A 390 5.05 10.95 -27.06
N THR A 391 3.81 11.17 -27.47
CA THR A 391 3.42 12.25 -28.39
C THR A 391 2.57 13.28 -27.67
N ASN A 392 2.90 14.56 -27.79
CA ASN A 392 2.10 15.61 -27.20
C ASN A 392 0.80 15.86 -27.99
N GLN A 393 -0.31 16.09 -27.30
CA GLN A 393 -1.63 16.24 -27.90
C GLN A 393 -1.94 17.66 -28.43
N TYR A 394 -1.12 18.64 -28.12
CA TYR A 394 -1.26 20.00 -28.65
C TYR A 394 -0.57 20.14 -30.01
N ASN A 395 0.73 19.82 -30.08
CA ASN A 395 1.52 20.02 -31.30
C ASN A 395 1.74 18.74 -32.14
N ASN A 396 1.32 17.56 -31.66
CA ASN A 396 1.51 16.26 -32.31
C ASN A 396 2.99 15.88 -32.57
N LEU A 397 3.91 16.45 -31.80
CA LEU A 397 5.33 16.12 -31.85
C LEU A 397 5.69 15.10 -30.75
N ASN A 398 6.73 14.32 -30.98
CA ASN A 398 7.22 13.28 -30.08
C ASN A 398 8.21 13.84 -29.07
N LEU A 399 8.16 13.34 -27.84
CA LEU A 399 9.17 13.56 -26.81
C LEU A 399 10.52 13.05 -27.29
N ASP A 400 11.53 13.91 -27.21
CA ASP A 400 12.84 13.71 -27.82
C ASP A 400 13.95 14.36 -26.98
N ILE A 401 15.19 14.07 -27.31
CA ILE A 401 16.39 14.66 -26.73
C ILE A 401 16.90 15.74 -27.67
N LEU A 402 17.15 16.95 -27.16
CA LEU A 402 17.62 18.07 -27.96
C LEU A 402 18.91 17.71 -28.70
N ASN A 403 18.88 17.84 -30.02
CA ASN A 403 19.99 17.53 -30.93
C ASN A 403 20.55 16.10 -30.79
N ARG A 404 19.78 15.18 -30.17
CA ARG A 404 20.22 13.80 -29.87
C ARG A 404 21.52 13.74 -29.08
N ASN A 405 21.80 14.80 -28.33
CA ASN A 405 22.99 14.88 -27.51
C ASN A 405 22.84 13.88 -26.38
N ASP A 406 23.79 12.96 -26.20
CA ASP A 406 23.73 11.93 -25.17
C ASP A 406 24.20 12.44 -23.80
N ALA A 407 24.73 13.66 -23.70
CA ALA A 407 25.23 14.20 -22.44
C ALA A 407 24.13 14.39 -21.39
N ASN A 408 24.49 14.15 -20.12
CA ASN A 408 23.77 14.68 -18.95
C ASN A 408 23.59 16.19 -19.11
N GLY A 409 22.41 16.72 -18.80
CA GLY A 409 22.18 18.14 -19.05
C GLY A 409 21.61 18.46 -20.44
N SER A 410 21.37 17.46 -21.30
CA SER A 410 20.65 17.70 -22.55
C SER A 410 19.15 17.83 -22.32
N ASN A 411 18.57 18.93 -22.82
CA ASN A 411 17.15 19.23 -22.66
C ASN A 411 16.25 18.18 -23.31
N ILE A 412 15.11 17.94 -22.66
CA ILE A 412 13.98 17.23 -23.24
C ILE A 412 13.16 18.21 -24.08
N VAL A 413 12.83 17.81 -25.29
CA VAL A 413 12.08 18.61 -26.27
C VAL A 413 10.98 17.80 -26.91
N THR A 414 10.13 18.45 -27.70
CA THR A 414 9.29 17.77 -28.68
C THR A 414 9.82 17.96 -30.10
N SER A 415 9.90 16.90 -30.91
CA SER A 415 10.36 16.95 -32.30
C SER A 415 9.49 16.13 -33.25
N ARG A 416 9.70 16.31 -34.55
CA ARG A 416 8.99 15.53 -35.58
C ARG A 416 9.40 14.07 -35.48
N PRO A 417 8.49 13.11 -35.76
CA PRO A 417 8.83 11.69 -35.79
C PRO A 417 10.08 11.43 -36.63
N ALA A 418 11.09 10.77 -36.08
CA ALA A 418 12.21 10.36 -36.92
C ALA A 418 11.82 9.13 -37.75
N VAL A 419 12.19 9.15 -39.02
CA VAL A 419 11.89 8.08 -39.97
C VAL A 419 13.22 7.48 -40.41
N ASN A 420 13.36 6.16 -40.22
CA ASN A 420 14.56 5.38 -40.59
C ASN A 420 15.86 5.87 -39.95
N ASP A 421 15.80 6.28 -38.68
CA ASP A 421 16.95 6.84 -37.98
C ASP A 421 17.60 5.87 -37.00
N PRO A 422 18.87 5.46 -37.21
CA PRO A 422 19.58 4.57 -36.30
C PRO A 422 20.03 5.25 -35.00
N ASN A 423 19.97 6.58 -34.92
CA ASN A 423 20.28 7.39 -33.74
C ASN A 423 19.01 8.00 -33.13
N GLU A 424 17.88 7.31 -33.29
CA GLU A 424 16.60 7.80 -32.78
C GLU A 424 16.57 7.88 -31.26
N THR A 425 16.16 9.04 -30.73
CA THR A 425 16.05 9.34 -29.30
C THR A 425 14.60 9.49 -28.83
N GLN A 426 13.61 9.17 -29.66
CA GLN A 426 12.18 9.27 -29.30
C GLN A 426 11.57 7.95 -28.78
N GLN A 427 12.43 6.98 -28.47
CA GLN A 427 12.04 5.68 -27.92
C GLN A 427 12.29 5.66 -26.41
N TRP A 428 11.26 5.32 -25.65
CA TRP A 428 11.25 5.39 -24.19
C TRP A 428 10.82 4.06 -23.59
N SER A 429 11.43 3.70 -22.47
CA SER A 429 11.04 2.59 -21.60
C SER A 429 10.65 3.12 -20.22
N PHE A 430 9.89 2.34 -19.46
CA PHE A 430 9.39 2.76 -18.16
C PHE A 430 9.82 1.76 -17.09
N ILE A 431 10.33 2.26 -15.96
CA ILE A 431 10.68 1.46 -14.78
C ILE A 431 9.77 1.92 -13.65
N GLY A 432 8.90 1.03 -13.18
CA GLY A 432 7.87 1.35 -12.20
C GLY A 432 8.34 1.14 -10.76
N TYR A 433 7.98 2.07 -9.90
CA TYR A 433 8.30 2.07 -8.47
C TYR A 433 7.15 1.56 -7.63
N CYS A 434 7.49 1.17 -6.39
CA CYS A 434 6.52 0.75 -5.38
C CYS A 434 5.47 1.81 -5.02
N ASP A 435 5.67 3.08 -5.37
CA ASP A 435 4.69 4.16 -5.18
C ASP A 435 3.84 4.48 -6.43
N GLY A 436 4.03 3.73 -7.51
CA GLY A 436 3.30 3.92 -8.77
C GLY A 436 3.90 5.02 -9.65
N SER A 437 4.98 5.67 -9.21
CA SER A 437 5.78 6.53 -10.06
C SER A 437 6.64 5.71 -11.02
N TRP A 438 7.15 6.37 -12.05
CA TRP A 438 7.94 5.76 -13.11
C TRP A 438 9.19 6.59 -13.39
N LEU A 439 10.31 5.91 -13.64
CA LEU A 439 11.37 6.50 -14.46
C LEU A 439 10.97 6.39 -15.93
N ILE A 440 11.20 7.47 -16.69
CA ILE A 440 11.03 7.49 -18.14
C ILE A 440 12.44 7.44 -18.75
N ARG A 441 12.88 6.25 -19.18
CA ARG A 441 14.25 5.98 -19.62
C ARG A 441 14.36 5.95 -21.14
N ASN A 442 15.28 6.73 -21.68
CA ASN A 442 15.55 6.74 -23.11
C ASN A 442 16.22 5.45 -23.58
N ALA A 443 15.77 4.90 -24.72
CA ALA A 443 16.29 3.65 -25.27
C ALA A 443 17.74 3.75 -25.76
N LYS A 444 18.15 4.92 -26.27
CA LYS A 444 19.49 5.12 -26.85
C LYS A 444 20.51 5.48 -25.78
N THR A 445 20.21 6.47 -24.95
CA THR A 445 21.17 7.01 -23.98
C THR A 445 21.15 6.27 -22.64
N GLN A 446 20.11 5.47 -22.37
CA GLN A 446 19.85 4.80 -21.08
C GLN A 446 19.67 5.76 -19.90
N ARG A 447 19.63 7.08 -20.16
CA ARG A 447 19.36 8.14 -19.19
C ARG A 447 17.86 8.34 -19.00
N VAL A 448 17.49 9.00 -17.91
CA VAL A 448 16.10 9.21 -17.50
C VAL A 448 15.71 10.68 -17.60
N VAL A 449 14.42 10.92 -17.82
CA VAL A 449 13.83 12.27 -17.77
C VAL A 449 13.88 12.81 -16.34
N GLU A 450 14.44 14.00 -16.18
CA GLU A 450 14.69 14.66 -14.90
C GLU A 450 14.23 16.12 -14.95
N VAL A 451 13.80 16.67 -13.81
CA VAL A 451 13.77 18.12 -13.59
C VAL A 451 15.12 18.56 -13.01
N TYR A 452 15.85 19.40 -13.75
CA TYR A 452 17.20 19.83 -13.38
C TYR A 452 17.27 20.39 -11.97
N ASN A 453 18.28 19.95 -11.20
CA ASN A 453 18.57 20.43 -9.85
C ASN A 453 17.35 20.39 -8.92
N ALA A 454 16.39 19.50 -9.17
CA ALA A 454 15.13 19.41 -8.45
C ALA A 454 14.39 20.78 -8.36
N GLN A 455 14.44 21.60 -9.42
CA GLN A 455 13.71 22.87 -9.44
C GLN A 455 12.20 22.67 -9.34
N THR A 456 11.52 23.59 -8.64
CA THR A 456 10.05 23.58 -8.50
C THR A 456 9.39 24.79 -9.15
N SER A 457 10.15 25.64 -9.86
CA SER A 457 9.62 26.82 -10.55
C SER A 457 8.90 26.45 -11.85
N VAL A 458 7.85 27.20 -12.18
CA VAL A 458 7.26 27.17 -13.52
C VAL A 458 8.33 27.47 -14.58
N ALA A 459 8.22 26.84 -15.73
CA ALA A 459 9.15 26.90 -16.85
C ALA A 459 10.55 26.30 -16.58
N ALA A 460 10.77 25.62 -15.45
CA ALA A 460 11.98 24.84 -15.25
C ALA A 460 12.10 23.75 -16.34
N PRO A 461 13.21 23.71 -17.11
CA PRO A 461 13.36 22.75 -18.20
C PRO A 461 13.53 21.33 -17.68
N LEU A 462 12.98 20.38 -18.43
CA LEU A 462 13.27 18.98 -18.25
C LEU A 462 14.55 18.62 -19.01
N GLY A 463 15.28 17.67 -18.46
CA GLY A 463 16.55 17.18 -18.95
C GLY A 463 16.63 15.67 -18.99
N GLN A 464 17.70 15.15 -19.59
CA GLN A 464 18.15 13.80 -19.29
C GLN A 464 19.34 13.80 -18.33
N MET A 465 19.38 12.77 -17.50
CA MET A 465 20.45 12.50 -16.55
C MET A 465 20.64 10.99 -16.37
N ASP A 466 21.83 10.56 -15.96
CA ASP A 466 22.04 9.22 -15.44
C ASP A 466 21.07 8.97 -14.26
N ALA A 467 20.57 7.73 -14.15
CA ALA A 467 19.57 7.40 -13.15
C ALA A 467 20.17 7.48 -11.74
N THR A 468 19.69 8.44 -10.95
CA THR A 468 19.96 8.59 -9.52
C THR A 468 18.76 8.14 -8.68
N HIS A 469 17.64 7.81 -9.32
CA HIS A 469 16.45 7.23 -8.68
C HIS A 469 15.74 8.17 -7.69
N THR A 470 16.15 9.44 -7.67
CA THR A 470 15.62 10.52 -6.82
C THR A 470 14.24 11.00 -7.29
N ALA A 471 13.48 11.62 -6.39
CA ALA A 471 12.11 12.09 -6.66
C ALA A 471 11.99 13.07 -7.86
N ASN A 472 13.02 13.85 -8.19
CA ASN A 472 12.98 14.74 -9.36
C ASN A 472 13.16 14.02 -10.71
N GLN A 473 13.58 12.75 -10.70
CA GLN A 473 13.63 11.87 -11.88
C GLN A 473 12.38 10.99 -12.05
N ARG A 474 11.50 10.96 -11.03
CA ARG A 474 10.33 10.08 -11.01
C ARG A 474 9.05 10.84 -11.37
N TRP A 475 8.15 10.15 -12.05
CA TRP A 475 6.93 10.73 -12.64
C TRP A 475 5.71 9.88 -12.36
N PHE A 476 4.64 10.48 -11.85
CA PHE A 476 3.31 9.88 -11.91
C PHE A 476 2.75 10.04 -13.33
N ILE A 477 2.40 8.92 -13.95
CA ILE A 477 1.81 8.89 -15.29
C ILE A 477 0.31 8.64 -15.14
N GLU A 478 -0.47 9.70 -15.23
CA GLU A 478 -1.89 9.70 -14.84
C GLU A 478 -2.78 9.76 -16.06
N LYS A 479 -3.70 8.79 -16.21
CA LYS A 479 -4.74 8.82 -17.26
C LYS A 479 -5.70 10.00 -17.01
N LYS A 480 -6.00 10.78 -18.05
CA LYS A 480 -6.85 11.99 -18.01
C LYS A 480 -8.09 11.86 -18.88
#